data_AF-A0A5E4R167-F1
#
_entry.id   AF-A0A5E4R167-F1
#
_cell.length_a   1.000
_cell.length_b   1.000
_cell.length_c   1.000
_cell.angle_alpha   90.00
_cell.angle_beta   90.00
_cell.angle_gamma   90.00
#
_symmetry.space_group_name_H-M   'P 1'
#
loop_
_entity.id
_entity.type
_entity.pdbx_description
1 polymer ?
#
loop_
_entity_poly.entity_id
_entity_poly.type
_entity_poly.pdbx_seq_one_letter_code
_entity_poly.pdbx_strand_id
1 'polypeptide(L)'
;MLDWGTFPIYTSPGEGIDGPYRVIYNAVKGTAYLNYSKYNAVTYATQATTEFIYHIVEIARYWEGPVSLAVYVPNYDMDTAMQQIKQLCRCYQSMNKVSIHLFYPKRHRPKIQNRKTEMPTEVSLLNINISQSQSLDSKIQKYRSLNKENRGKYVEWVIKNKIKRLMAKLPRKDKYAPILDFPDCAGPEELNIPTFRREHSMTYPINVGRNVARNASSTNYFLVSDIEMVPSEGLATKFLRMLRKLMGDRRRDIGDIFAKTVFVVPLFEVAKGEAIPRDKDTLVKLVSSNRAFYFHQRQCPHCQRFPGLQTWLFPNVDITKRVSIPQMGAIVFRYTTGAVVRREVVLGRTSGEDDSDVGAVSTRLSDGGARWWVPLSRCQQQEYH
;
A
#
# COMPACT_ATOMS: atom_id res chain seq x y z
N MET A 1 -22.48 -10.14 2.05
CA MET A 1 -21.69 -10.84 1.02
C MET A 1 -21.95 -10.08 -0.27
N LEU A 2 -20.93 -9.74 -1.07
CA LEU A 2 -21.18 -9.08 -2.35
C LEU A 2 -21.95 -10.06 -3.25
N ASP A 3 -23.12 -9.64 -3.71
CA ASP A 3 -23.87 -10.39 -4.70
C ASP A 3 -23.30 -10.08 -6.09
N TRP A 4 -22.78 -11.10 -6.76
CA TRP A 4 -22.14 -10.93 -8.04
C TRP A 4 -23.19 -10.77 -9.14
N GLY A 5 -23.18 -9.63 -9.81
CA GLY A 5 -24.14 -9.28 -10.86
C GLY A 5 -25.00 -8.06 -10.51
N THR A 6 -25.06 -7.65 -9.24
CA THR A 6 -25.77 -6.43 -8.83
C THR A 6 -24.90 -5.17 -8.96
N PHE A 7 -23.59 -5.33 -9.08
CA PHE A 7 -22.66 -4.21 -9.16
C PHE A 7 -22.31 -3.88 -10.62
N PRO A 8 -22.43 -2.60 -11.03
CA PRO A 8 -21.93 -2.18 -12.33
C PRO A 8 -20.41 -2.31 -12.38
N ILE A 9 -19.90 -2.86 -13.49
CA ILE A 9 -18.48 -3.05 -13.75
C ILE A 9 -18.02 -1.96 -14.72
N TYR A 10 -17.00 -1.21 -14.32
CA TYR A 10 -16.43 -0.10 -15.08
C TYR A 10 -15.03 -0.44 -15.62
N THR A 11 -14.56 0.36 -16.57
CA THR A 11 -13.16 0.35 -17.01
C THR A 11 -12.28 1.14 -16.04
N SER A 12 -10.98 0.83 -16.02
CA SER A 12 -10.00 1.63 -15.25
C SER A 12 -9.96 3.07 -15.78
N PRO A 13 -9.93 4.09 -14.91
CA PRO A 13 -9.77 5.47 -15.35
C PRO A 13 -8.45 5.67 -16.10
N GLY A 14 -8.52 6.30 -17.27
CA GLY A 14 -7.36 6.64 -18.10
C GLY A 14 -6.97 5.60 -19.17
N GLU A 15 -7.57 4.42 -19.20
CA GLU A 15 -7.16 3.34 -20.12
C GLU A 15 -8.23 2.95 -21.17
N GLY A 16 -9.26 3.78 -21.35
CA GLY A 16 -10.32 3.54 -22.35
C GLY A 16 -11.11 2.24 -22.12
N ILE A 17 -11.87 1.82 -23.12
CA ILE A 17 -12.74 0.62 -23.05
C ILE A 17 -11.90 -0.67 -23.05
N ASP A 18 -10.79 -0.65 -23.79
CA ASP A 18 -9.90 -1.79 -23.98
C ASP A 18 -8.88 -1.97 -22.86
N GLY A 19 -8.81 -1.03 -21.91
CA GLY A 19 -7.92 -1.08 -20.75
C GLY A 19 -7.93 -2.45 -20.05
N PRO A 20 -6.77 -2.96 -19.62
CA PRO A 20 -6.61 -4.32 -19.10
C PRO A 20 -7.31 -4.57 -17.77
N TYR A 21 -7.81 -3.54 -17.09
CA TYR A 21 -8.43 -3.63 -15.77
C TYR A 21 -9.93 -3.35 -15.78
N ARG A 22 -10.62 -3.88 -14.77
CA ARG A 22 -12.02 -3.65 -14.47
C ARG A 22 -12.17 -3.23 -13.02
N VAL A 23 -13.19 -2.42 -12.76
CA VAL A 23 -13.39 -1.74 -11.49
C VAL A 23 -14.83 -1.91 -11.02
N ILE A 24 -15.00 -2.17 -9.74
CA ILE A 24 -16.27 -2.15 -9.02
C ILE A 24 -16.18 -1.05 -7.98
N TYR A 25 -16.88 0.05 -8.20
CA TYR A 25 -16.91 1.15 -7.22
C TYR A 25 -17.93 0.88 -6.12
N ASN A 26 -17.63 1.30 -4.89
CA ASN A 26 -18.52 1.24 -3.74
C ASN A 26 -18.98 -0.20 -3.45
N ALA A 27 -18.07 -1.16 -3.59
CA ALA A 27 -18.29 -2.54 -3.14
C ALA A 27 -18.61 -2.56 -1.63
N VAL A 28 -17.98 -1.65 -0.88
CA VAL A 28 -18.45 -1.19 0.43
C VAL A 28 -18.54 0.33 0.37
N LYS A 29 -19.63 0.90 0.88
CA LYS A 29 -19.85 2.35 0.87
C LYS A 29 -19.68 2.92 2.28
N GLY A 30 -18.80 3.91 2.43
CA GLY A 30 -18.69 4.67 3.67
C GLY A 30 -19.96 5.50 3.92
N THR A 31 -20.37 5.58 5.18
CA THR A 31 -21.61 6.24 5.61
C THR A 31 -21.38 7.54 6.39
N ALA A 32 -20.21 7.71 7.03
CA ALA A 32 -19.94 8.82 7.94
C ALA A 32 -20.00 10.21 7.29
N TYR A 33 -19.70 10.32 5.99
CA TYR A 33 -19.60 11.58 5.26
C TYR A 33 -20.64 11.74 4.13
N LEU A 34 -21.72 10.95 4.12
CA LEU A 34 -22.74 11.00 3.06
C LEU A 34 -23.41 12.37 2.92
N ASN A 35 -23.64 13.05 4.05
CA ASN A 35 -24.31 14.35 4.09
C ASN A 35 -23.32 15.52 4.11
N TYR A 36 -22.02 15.26 4.02
CA TYR A 36 -21.02 16.32 3.97
C TYR A 36 -20.95 16.93 2.57
N SER A 37 -20.90 18.26 2.52
CA SER A 37 -20.63 18.97 1.28
C SER A 37 -19.25 18.57 0.72
N LYS A 38 -19.19 18.34 -0.60
CA LYS A 38 -17.96 18.02 -1.34
C LYS A 38 -16.83 19.05 -1.19
N TYR A 39 -17.16 20.26 -0.71
CA TYR A 39 -16.22 21.37 -0.47
C TYR A 39 -15.70 21.42 0.98
N ASN A 40 -16.35 20.72 1.91
CA ASN A 40 -16.12 20.86 3.36
C ASN A 40 -15.36 19.67 3.96
N ALA A 41 -14.88 18.75 3.12
CA ALA A 41 -14.12 17.59 3.53
C ALA A 41 -13.01 17.30 2.52
N VAL A 42 -12.01 16.54 2.95
CA VAL A 42 -10.90 16.07 2.10
C VAL A 42 -10.92 14.55 2.11
N THR A 43 -10.97 13.94 0.92
CA THR A 43 -10.90 12.48 0.80
C THR A 43 -9.45 12.01 0.90
N TYR A 44 -9.17 11.02 1.75
CA TYR A 44 -7.91 10.29 1.67
C TYR A 44 -8.06 9.20 0.61
N ALA A 45 -7.37 9.34 -0.52
CA ALA A 45 -7.42 8.40 -1.63
C ALA A 45 -6.19 7.49 -1.58
N THR A 46 -6.42 6.19 -1.40
CA THR A 46 -5.35 5.20 -1.25
C THR A 46 -5.67 3.88 -1.94
N GLN A 47 -4.66 3.04 -2.05
CA GLN A 47 -4.75 1.75 -2.70
C GLN A 47 -4.07 0.67 -1.85
N ALA A 48 -4.48 -0.58 -2.03
CA ALA A 48 -3.83 -1.73 -1.42
C ALA A 48 -3.92 -2.97 -2.29
N THR A 49 -3.02 -3.91 -2.04
CA THR A 49 -3.24 -5.33 -2.35
C THR A 49 -3.89 -6.02 -1.16
N THR A 50 -4.38 -7.24 -1.35
CA THR A 50 -5.11 -8.01 -0.32
C THR A 50 -4.34 -8.19 0.99
N GLU A 51 -3.01 -8.24 0.94
CA GLU A 51 -2.15 -8.46 2.10
C GLU A 51 -1.96 -7.21 2.96
N PHE A 52 -2.22 -6.03 2.41
CA PHE A 52 -2.00 -4.74 3.07
C PHE A 52 -3.30 -4.08 3.54
N ILE A 53 -4.46 -4.73 3.37
CA ILE A 53 -5.77 -4.12 3.69
C ILE A 53 -5.82 -3.63 5.13
N TYR A 54 -5.26 -4.36 6.10
CA TYR A 54 -5.30 -4.00 7.53
C TYR A 54 -4.66 -2.65 7.87
N HIS A 55 -3.75 -2.13 7.04
CA HIS A 55 -3.19 -0.79 7.23
C HIS A 55 -4.25 0.34 7.16
N ILE A 56 -5.41 0.06 6.55
CA ILE A 56 -6.53 1.01 6.51
C ILE A 56 -7.02 1.41 7.91
N VAL A 57 -6.83 0.55 8.91
CA VAL A 57 -7.28 0.79 10.28
C VAL A 57 -6.61 2.05 10.85
N GLU A 58 -5.31 2.21 10.64
CA GLU A 58 -4.56 3.38 11.10
C GLU A 58 -5.03 4.66 10.38
N ILE A 59 -5.19 4.60 9.06
CA ILE A 59 -5.68 5.74 8.28
C ILE A 59 -7.10 6.13 8.71
N ALA A 60 -8.03 5.18 8.80
CA ALA A 60 -9.41 5.43 9.18
C ALA A 60 -9.54 5.99 10.61
N ARG A 61 -8.66 5.53 11.52
CA ARG A 61 -8.59 6.03 12.90
C ARG A 61 -8.17 7.50 12.94
N TYR A 62 -7.15 7.87 12.17
CA TYR A 62 -6.48 9.17 12.30
C TYR A 62 -6.90 10.23 11.29
N TRP A 63 -7.51 9.84 10.17
CA TRP A 63 -7.98 10.77 9.15
C TRP A 63 -9.33 11.40 9.52
N GLU A 64 -9.41 12.73 9.34
CA GLU A 64 -10.59 13.56 9.62
C GLU A 64 -11.39 13.82 8.34
N GLY A 65 -11.69 12.76 7.59
CA GLY A 65 -12.44 12.87 6.35
C GLY A 65 -12.91 11.52 5.81
N PRO A 66 -13.61 11.52 4.67
CA PRO A 66 -13.89 10.29 3.93
C PRO A 66 -12.59 9.64 3.46
N VAL A 67 -12.59 8.33 3.34
CA VAL A 67 -11.47 7.54 2.82
C VAL A 67 -11.96 6.75 1.61
N SER A 68 -11.23 6.84 0.50
CA SER A 68 -11.45 6.08 -0.73
C SER A 68 -10.33 5.08 -0.88
N LEU A 69 -10.63 3.79 -0.72
CA LEU A 69 -9.67 2.69 -0.79
C LEU A 69 -9.92 1.83 -2.03
N ALA A 70 -8.94 1.74 -2.93
CA ALA A 70 -8.95 0.81 -4.06
C ALA A 70 -8.16 -0.46 -3.74
N VAL A 71 -8.82 -1.62 -3.73
CA VAL A 71 -8.20 -2.92 -3.42
C VAL A 71 -8.05 -3.77 -4.67
N TYR A 72 -6.83 -4.25 -4.91
CA TYR A 72 -6.51 -5.13 -6.02
C TYR A 72 -6.79 -6.59 -5.68
N VAL A 73 -7.69 -7.20 -6.45
CA VAL A 73 -8.28 -8.51 -6.11
C VAL A 73 -8.32 -9.48 -7.31
N PRO A 74 -7.18 -9.91 -7.86
CA PRO A 74 -7.17 -10.88 -8.95
C PRO A 74 -7.63 -12.26 -8.48
N ASN A 75 -8.49 -12.92 -9.25
CA ASN A 75 -8.90 -14.32 -8.99
C ASN A 75 -9.39 -14.55 -7.54
N TYR A 76 -8.77 -15.47 -6.80
CA TYR A 76 -9.23 -15.83 -5.46
C TYR A 76 -8.87 -14.79 -4.39
N ASP A 77 -8.02 -13.80 -4.70
CA ASP A 77 -7.66 -12.70 -3.78
C ASP A 77 -8.88 -11.89 -3.36
N MET A 78 -9.95 -11.94 -4.15
CA MET A 78 -11.21 -11.30 -3.82
C MET A 78 -11.89 -11.94 -2.62
N ASP A 79 -11.88 -13.27 -2.54
CA ASP A 79 -12.44 -14.00 -1.39
C ASP A 79 -11.64 -13.69 -0.11
N THR A 80 -10.30 -13.76 -0.20
CA THR A 80 -9.38 -13.38 0.87
C THR A 80 -9.59 -11.92 1.32
N ALA A 81 -9.74 -10.98 0.38
CA ALA A 81 -10.01 -9.58 0.69
C ALA A 81 -11.37 -9.41 1.37
N MET A 82 -12.41 -10.13 0.92
CA MET A 82 -13.74 -10.03 1.51
C MET A 82 -13.80 -10.59 2.93
N GLN A 83 -13.07 -11.68 3.22
CA GLN A 83 -12.93 -12.20 4.58
C GLN A 83 -12.32 -11.12 5.51
N GLN A 84 -11.23 -10.48 5.09
CA GLN A 84 -10.59 -9.41 5.86
C GLN A 84 -11.48 -8.16 6.02
N ILE A 85 -12.09 -7.68 4.93
CA ILE A 85 -12.97 -6.49 4.95
C ILE A 85 -14.16 -6.72 5.87
N LYS A 86 -14.76 -7.92 5.84
CA LYS A 86 -15.85 -8.29 6.74
C LYS A 86 -15.42 -8.21 8.21
N GLN A 87 -14.21 -8.68 8.53
CA GLN A 87 -13.65 -8.58 9.88
C GLN A 87 -13.42 -7.12 10.27
N LEU A 88 -12.78 -6.33 9.40
CA LEU A 88 -12.50 -4.91 9.65
C LEU A 88 -13.76 -4.09 9.90
N CYS A 89 -14.81 -4.26 9.09
CA CYS A 89 -16.08 -3.56 9.28
C CYS A 89 -16.82 -3.96 10.57
N ARG A 90 -16.57 -5.16 11.10
CA ARG A 90 -17.12 -5.60 12.40
C ARG A 90 -16.32 -5.05 13.58
N CYS A 91 -15.00 -5.04 13.44
CA CYS A 91 -14.07 -4.65 14.51
C CYS A 91 -13.95 -3.14 14.71
N TYR A 92 -13.97 -2.37 13.63
CA TYR A 92 -13.54 -0.97 13.67
C TYR A 92 -14.65 -0.04 13.19
N GLN A 93 -15.25 0.70 14.13
CA GLN A 93 -16.28 1.69 13.82
C GLN A 93 -15.80 2.74 12.81
N SER A 94 -14.51 3.09 12.82
CA SER A 94 -13.90 4.03 11.87
C SER A 94 -13.99 3.58 10.40
N MET A 95 -14.27 2.29 10.14
CA MET A 95 -14.54 1.81 8.78
C MET A 95 -15.80 2.44 8.18
N ASN A 96 -16.69 3.03 8.98
CA ASN A 96 -17.80 3.83 8.49
C ASN A 96 -17.37 5.05 7.64
N LYS A 97 -16.09 5.48 7.72
CA LYS A 97 -15.51 6.53 6.87
C LYS A 97 -15.01 6.01 5.52
N VAL A 98 -14.84 4.69 5.37
CA VAL A 98 -14.11 4.07 4.26
C VAL A 98 -15.07 3.55 3.20
N SER A 99 -14.96 4.09 1.99
CA SER A 99 -15.53 3.49 0.78
C SER A 99 -14.48 2.60 0.13
N ILE A 100 -14.86 1.35 -0.15
CA ILE A 100 -13.97 0.33 -0.73
C ILE A 100 -14.39 0.08 -2.17
N HIS A 101 -13.43 0.19 -3.07
CA HIS A 101 -13.54 -0.04 -4.49
C HIS A 101 -12.64 -1.22 -4.84
N LEU A 102 -13.11 -2.13 -5.68
CA LEU A 102 -12.36 -3.32 -6.08
C LEU A 102 -11.88 -3.16 -7.51
N PHE A 103 -10.67 -3.59 -7.81
CA PHE A 103 -10.19 -3.62 -9.19
C PHE A 103 -9.33 -4.86 -9.46
N TYR A 104 -9.37 -5.33 -10.70
CA TYR A 104 -8.78 -6.60 -11.10
C TYR A 104 -8.47 -6.63 -12.61
N PRO A 105 -7.52 -7.46 -13.07
CA PRO A 105 -7.23 -7.56 -14.49
C PRO A 105 -8.28 -8.42 -15.21
N LYS A 106 -8.65 -8.05 -16.44
CA LYS A 106 -9.61 -8.79 -17.29
C LYS A 106 -9.28 -10.28 -17.40
N ARG A 107 -7.98 -10.60 -17.50
CA ARG A 107 -7.45 -11.97 -17.64
C ARG A 107 -7.62 -12.81 -16.38
N HIS A 108 -7.68 -12.20 -15.20
CA HIS A 108 -7.82 -12.89 -13.92
C HIS A 108 -9.03 -12.36 -13.15
N ARG A 109 -10.22 -12.68 -13.67
CA ARG A 109 -11.48 -12.29 -13.05
C ARG A 109 -11.59 -12.86 -11.64
N PRO A 110 -12.09 -12.06 -10.67
CA PRO A 110 -12.34 -12.49 -9.31
C PRO A 110 -13.23 -13.73 -9.24
N LYS A 111 -12.97 -14.59 -8.25
CA LYS A 111 -13.82 -15.73 -7.92
C LYS A 111 -14.16 -15.66 -6.44
N ILE A 112 -15.46 -15.65 -6.11
CA ILE A 112 -15.92 -15.92 -4.74
C ILE A 112 -16.25 -17.40 -4.63
N GLN A 113 -15.81 -18.04 -3.56
CA GLN A 113 -16.22 -19.40 -3.27
C GLN A 113 -17.61 -19.39 -2.64
N ASN A 114 -18.57 -20.03 -3.30
CA ASN A 114 -19.83 -20.39 -2.67
C ASN A 114 -19.59 -21.64 -1.81
N ARG A 115 -19.12 -21.43 -0.58
CA ARG A 115 -19.03 -22.52 0.40
C ARG A 115 -20.44 -22.84 0.91
N LYS A 116 -21.13 -23.77 0.24
CA LYS A 116 -22.03 -24.66 0.99
C LYS A 116 -21.12 -25.52 1.85
N THR A 117 -21.39 -25.56 3.15
CA THR A 117 -20.57 -26.19 4.18
C THR A 117 -20.42 -27.69 3.89
N GLU A 118 -19.34 -28.08 3.22
CA GLU A 118 -18.81 -29.43 3.30
C GLU A 118 -17.60 -29.36 4.23
N MET A 119 -17.79 -29.79 5.48
CA MET A 119 -16.70 -30.04 6.40
C MET A 119 -15.77 -31.08 5.78
N PRO A 120 -14.46 -30.82 5.65
CA PRO A 120 -13.52 -31.90 5.43
C PRO A 120 -13.47 -32.75 6.69
N THR A 121 -13.88 -34.01 6.54
CA THR A 121 -13.65 -35.08 7.51
C THR A 121 -12.17 -35.15 7.84
N GLU A 122 -11.88 -35.20 9.14
CA GLU A 122 -10.59 -35.48 9.80
C GLU A 122 -9.36 -35.66 8.89
N VAL A 123 -8.51 -34.64 8.83
CA VAL A 123 -7.10 -34.83 8.47
C VAL A 123 -6.33 -34.98 9.79
N SER A 124 -6.01 -36.23 10.13
CA SER A 124 -5.13 -36.56 11.24
C SER A 124 -3.72 -36.01 10.98
N LEU A 125 -3.38 -34.89 11.62
CA LEU A 125 -2.01 -34.38 11.67
C LEU A 125 -1.22 -35.18 12.70
N LEU A 126 -0.43 -36.15 12.23
CA LEU A 126 0.67 -36.67 13.03
C LEU A 126 1.79 -35.61 13.07
N ASN A 127 1.83 -34.89 14.18
CA ASN A 127 2.90 -33.95 14.51
C ASN A 127 4.22 -34.72 14.68
N ILE A 128 5.21 -34.43 13.84
CA ILE A 128 6.62 -34.75 14.11
C ILE A 128 7.42 -33.46 13.98
N ASN A 129 7.59 -32.76 15.11
CA ASN A 129 8.54 -31.68 15.27
C ASN A 129 9.95 -32.28 15.42
N ILE A 130 10.70 -32.39 14.33
CA ILE A 130 12.14 -32.70 14.37
C ILE A 130 12.86 -31.55 13.66
N SER A 131 13.85 -30.93 14.32
CA SER A 131 14.61 -29.85 13.70
C SER A 131 15.39 -30.38 12.49
N GLN A 132 15.58 -29.54 11.47
CA GLN A 132 16.22 -29.95 10.21
C GLN A 132 17.65 -30.51 10.43
N SER A 133 18.37 -30.02 11.45
CA SER A 133 19.69 -30.51 11.85
C SER A 133 19.63 -31.90 12.47
N GLN A 134 18.68 -32.17 13.37
CA GLN A 134 18.48 -33.49 13.99
C GLN A 134 18.09 -34.57 12.96
N SER A 135 17.34 -34.20 11.92
CA SER A 135 16.99 -35.10 10.81
C SER A 135 18.19 -35.45 9.91
N LEU A 136 19.18 -34.56 9.81
CA LEU A 136 20.36 -34.77 8.99
C LEU A 136 21.37 -35.69 9.71
N ASP A 137 21.61 -35.43 11.01
CA ASP A 137 22.55 -36.21 11.81
C ASP A 137 22.11 -37.67 11.96
N SER A 138 20.82 -37.91 12.17
CA SER A 138 20.25 -39.28 12.22
C SER A 138 20.40 -40.04 10.89
N LYS A 139 20.28 -39.35 9.74
CA LYS A 139 20.53 -39.95 8.41
C LYS A 139 22.00 -40.26 8.19
N ILE A 140 22.91 -39.40 8.66
CA ILE A 140 24.35 -39.60 8.56
C ILE A 140 24.79 -40.78 9.43
N GLN A 141 24.31 -40.86 10.68
CA GLN A 141 24.61 -41.98 11.57
C GLN A 141 24.09 -43.31 11.01
N LYS A 142 22.86 -43.32 10.47
CA LYS A 142 22.29 -44.50 9.81
C LYS A 142 23.10 -44.96 8.60
N TYR A 143 23.70 -44.05 7.83
CA TYR A 143 24.58 -44.42 6.72
C TYR A 143 25.93 -44.96 7.22
N ARG A 144 26.48 -44.38 8.30
CA ARG A 144 27.74 -44.80 8.91
C ARG A 144 27.66 -46.18 9.58
N SER A 145 26.49 -46.56 10.09
CA SER A 145 26.27 -47.87 10.72
C SER A 145 26.11 -49.04 9.72
N LEU A 146 26.14 -48.78 8.41
CA LEU A 146 26.00 -49.83 7.39
C LEU A 146 27.36 -50.47 7.05
N ASN A 147 27.36 -51.80 6.92
CA ASN A 147 28.50 -52.56 6.44
C ASN A 147 28.78 -52.29 4.94
N LYS A 148 29.99 -52.63 4.46
CA LYS A 148 30.42 -52.34 3.07
C LYS A 148 29.49 -52.92 2.00
N GLU A 149 28.88 -54.08 2.26
CA GLU A 149 28.02 -54.79 1.32
C GLU A 149 26.62 -54.17 1.19
N ASN A 150 26.03 -53.69 2.30
CA ASN A 150 24.70 -53.06 2.30
C ASN A 150 24.73 -51.57 1.95
N ARG A 151 25.91 -50.95 1.95
CA ARG A 151 26.09 -49.52 1.65
C ARG A 151 25.70 -49.18 0.21
N GLY A 152 26.05 -50.05 -0.75
CA GLY A 152 25.66 -49.88 -2.16
C GLY A 152 24.14 -49.90 -2.35
N LYS A 153 23.46 -50.90 -1.76
CA LYS A 153 21.99 -51.03 -1.81
C LYS A 153 21.28 -49.85 -1.14
N TYR A 154 21.83 -49.32 -0.06
CA TYR A 154 21.28 -48.13 0.60
C TYR A 154 21.40 -46.88 -0.27
N VAL A 155 22.56 -46.65 -0.91
CA VAL A 155 22.76 -45.51 -1.81
C VAL A 155 21.80 -45.60 -3.00
N GLU A 156 21.66 -46.78 -3.59
CA GLU A 156 20.71 -47.02 -4.68
C GLU A 156 19.26 -46.76 -4.26
N TRP A 157 18.86 -47.21 -3.07
CA TRP A 157 17.55 -46.92 -2.48
C TRP A 157 17.33 -45.42 -2.25
N VAL A 158 18.35 -44.69 -1.77
CA VAL A 158 18.27 -43.23 -1.58
C VAL A 158 18.08 -42.52 -2.92
N ILE A 159 18.88 -42.87 -3.93
CA ILE A 159 18.80 -42.28 -5.27
C ILE A 159 17.44 -42.58 -5.90
N LYS A 160 16.99 -43.84 -5.85
CA LYS A 160 15.68 -44.26 -6.39
C LYS A 160 14.53 -43.54 -5.71
N ASN A 161 14.56 -43.35 -4.39
CA ASN A 161 13.54 -42.59 -3.68
C ASN A 161 13.62 -41.09 -3.93
N LYS A 162 14.82 -40.52 -4.12
CA LYS A 162 14.98 -39.12 -4.50
C LYS A 162 14.39 -38.87 -5.89
N ILE A 163 14.67 -39.74 -6.86
CA ILE A 163 14.08 -39.70 -8.20
C ILE A 163 12.55 -39.87 -8.11
N LYS A 164 12.06 -40.86 -7.36
CA LYS A 164 10.62 -41.06 -7.14
C LYS A 164 9.94 -39.83 -6.53
N ARG A 165 10.59 -39.12 -5.60
CA ARG A 165 10.09 -37.86 -5.02
C ARG A 165 10.12 -36.70 -6.00
N LEU A 166 11.17 -36.59 -6.81
CA LEU A 166 11.29 -35.56 -7.85
C LEU A 166 10.29 -35.78 -8.99
N MET A 167 9.93 -37.04 -9.26
CA MET A 167 8.92 -37.44 -10.27
C MET A 167 7.50 -37.54 -9.71
N ALA A 168 7.32 -37.44 -8.39
CA ALA A 168 6.00 -37.37 -7.80
C ALA A 168 5.35 -36.05 -8.22
N LYS A 169 4.18 -36.12 -8.86
CA LYS A 169 3.38 -34.93 -9.12
C LYS A 169 3.12 -34.24 -7.79
N LEU A 170 3.63 -33.02 -7.64
CA LEU A 170 3.29 -32.17 -6.49
C LEU A 170 1.76 -32.13 -6.38
N PRO A 171 1.18 -32.30 -5.18
CA PRO A 171 -0.24 -32.08 -5.00
C PRO A 171 -0.55 -30.71 -5.58
N ARG A 172 -1.58 -30.64 -6.44
CA ARG A 172 -2.03 -29.36 -7.01
C ARG A 172 -2.31 -28.45 -5.82
N LYS A 173 -1.44 -27.45 -5.61
CA LYS A 173 -1.65 -26.40 -4.61
C LYS A 173 -3.06 -25.86 -4.84
N ASP A 174 -3.89 -25.92 -3.82
CA ASP A 174 -5.32 -25.71 -3.95
C ASP A 174 -5.62 -24.42 -4.70
N LYS A 175 -6.47 -24.50 -5.74
CA LYS A 175 -6.89 -23.35 -6.57
C LYS A 175 -7.82 -22.38 -5.80
N TYR A 176 -7.88 -22.51 -4.48
CA TYR A 176 -8.89 -21.93 -3.62
C TYR A 176 -8.23 -20.96 -2.65
N ALA A 177 -8.89 -19.83 -2.42
CA ALA A 177 -8.54 -18.91 -1.35
C ALA A 177 -8.48 -19.63 0.01
N PRO A 178 -7.48 -19.30 0.86
CA PRO A 178 -7.38 -19.84 2.21
C PRO A 178 -8.60 -19.44 3.05
N ILE A 179 -8.93 -20.27 4.04
CA ILE A 179 -9.84 -19.86 5.12
C ILE A 179 -9.01 -19.06 6.11
N LEU A 180 -9.35 -17.79 6.31
CA LEU A 180 -8.66 -16.97 7.29
C LEU A 180 -9.34 -17.14 8.65
N ASP A 181 -8.55 -17.48 9.66
CA ASP A 181 -8.98 -17.42 11.06
C ASP A 181 -8.59 -16.06 11.66
N PHE A 182 -9.52 -15.47 12.41
CA PHE A 182 -9.39 -14.17 13.04
C PHE A 182 -9.68 -14.32 14.53
N PRO A 183 -8.66 -14.62 15.36
CA PRO A 183 -8.86 -14.80 16.80
C PRO A 183 -9.31 -13.49 17.48
N ASP A 184 -8.90 -12.35 16.93
CA ASP A 184 -9.25 -11.03 17.41
C ASP A 184 -9.36 -9.99 16.25
N CYS A 185 -9.32 -8.71 16.61
CA CYS A 185 -9.35 -7.61 15.64
C CYS A 185 -7.97 -7.20 15.12
N ALA A 186 -6.88 -7.76 15.65
CA ALA A 186 -5.52 -7.38 15.29
C ALA A 186 -5.11 -7.89 13.90
N GLY A 187 -5.75 -8.95 13.42
CA GLY A 187 -5.43 -9.53 12.12
C GLY A 187 -5.80 -11.00 12.02
N PRO A 188 -5.54 -11.62 10.85
CA PRO A 188 -5.54 -13.06 10.76
C PRO A 188 -4.35 -13.65 11.53
N GLU A 189 -4.49 -14.88 12.04
CA GLU A 189 -3.43 -15.57 12.78
C GLU A 189 -2.17 -15.81 11.91
N GLU A 190 -2.36 -16.10 10.63
CA GLU A 190 -1.27 -16.23 9.66
C GLU A 190 -0.82 -14.86 9.12
N LEU A 191 0.40 -14.45 9.49
CA LEU A 191 1.03 -13.22 8.97
C LEU A 191 1.33 -13.26 7.46
N ASN A 192 1.44 -14.46 6.88
CA ASN A 192 1.79 -14.67 5.47
C ASN A 192 0.65 -15.33 4.71
N ILE A 193 -0.47 -14.62 4.59
CA ILE A 193 -1.62 -15.06 3.81
C ILE A 193 -1.20 -15.31 2.35
N PRO A 194 -1.39 -16.52 1.80
CA PRO A 194 -1.15 -16.76 0.39
C PRO A 194 -2.16 -15.99 -0.47
N THR A 195 -1.64 -15.31 -1.48
CA THR A 195 -2.44 -14.56 -2.46
C THR A 195 -2.13 -15.02 -3.87
N PHE A 196 -3.16 -15.03 -4.72
CA PHE A 196 -3.05 -15.36 -6.13
C PHE A 196 -2.00 -14.48 -6.80
N ARG A 197 -2.00 -13.18 -6.48
CA ARG A 197 -0.99 -12.24 -6.95
C ARG A 197 0.44 -12.69 -6.62
N ARG A 198 0.74 -13.08 -5.37
CA ARG A 198 2.08 -13.54 -4.96
C ARG A 198 2.43 -14.88 -5.60
N GLU A 199 1.50 -15.83 -5.58
CA GLU A 199 1.73 -17.18 -6.10
C GLU A 199 2.00 -17.21 -7.61
N HIS A 200 1.49 -16.22 -8.34
CA HIS A 200 1.66 -16.10 -9.79
C HIS A 200 2.58 -14.93 -10.17
N SER A 201 3.35 -14.40 -9.22
CA SER A 201 4.30 -13.28 -9.41
C SER A 201 3.71 -12.12 -10.23
N MET A 202 2.45 -11.78 -9.96
CA MET A 202 1.76 -10.74 -10.69
C MET A 202 2.22 -9.35 -10.24
N THR A 203 2.56 -8.51 -11.22
CA THR A 203 2.85 -7.10 -11.01
C THR A 203 1.67 -6.41 -10.34
N TYR A 204 1.95 -5.57 -9.35
CA TYR A 204 0.93 -4.75 -8.72
C TYR A 204 0.71 -3.43 -9.49
N PRO A 205 -0.44 -3.22 -10.15
CA PRO A 205 -0.76 -1.99 -10.88
C PRO A 205 -1.12 -0.81 -9.96
N ILE A 206 -0.14 -0.31 -9.21
CA ILE A 206 -0.28 0.78 -8.23
C ILE A 206 -0.95 2.04 -8.81
N ASN A 207 -0.59 2.44 -10.04
CA ASN A 207 -1.13 3.64 -10.67
C ASN A 207 -2.62 3.48 -11.03
N VAL A 208 -3.06 2.27 -11.38
CA VAL A 208 -4.48 1.98 -11.60
C VAL A 208 -5.23 2.12 -10.28
N GLY A 209 -4.70 1.56 -9.19
CA GLY A 209 -5.28 1.71 -7.85
C GLY A 209 -5.41 3.17 -7.42
N ARG A 210 -4.36 3.97 -7.58
CA ARG A 210 -4.38 5.43 -7.29
C ARG A 210 -5.44 6.15 -8.11
N ASN A 211 -5.55 5.85 -9.40
CA ASN A 211 -6.55 6.45 -10.28
C ASN A 211 -7.98 6.04 -9.90
N VAL A 212 -8.21 4.77 -9.55
CA VAL A 212 -9.50 4.26 -9.08
C VAL A 212 -9.92 4.98 -7.80
N ALA A 213 -9.05 5.04 -6.79
CA ALA A 213 -9.33 5.70 -5.52
C ALA A 213 -9.59 7.20 -5.70
N ARG A 214 -8.78 7.87 -6.52
CA ARG A 214 -8.96 9.28 -6.86
C ARG A 214 -10.29 9.53 -7.56
N ASN A 215 -10.62 8.74 -8.59
CA ASN A 215 -11.83 8.90 -9.37
C ASN A 215 -13.10 8.66 -8.53
N ALA A 216 -13.00 7.81 -7.51
CA ALA A 216 -14.10 7.52 -6.59
C ALA A 216 -14.22 8.49 -5.40
N SER A 217 -13.33 9.49 -5.30
CA SER A 217 -13.35 10.45 -4.20
C SER A 217 -14.65 11.25 -4.17
N SER A 218 -15.28 11.35 -3.00
CA SER A 218 -16.57 12.03 -2.85
C SER A 218 -16.45 13.55 -2.64
N THR A 219 -15.23 14.07 -2.60
CA THR A 219 -14.91 15.48 -2.32
C THR A 219 -14.09 16.10 -3.44
N ASN A 220 -14.13 17.43 -3.56
CA ASN A 220 -13.36 18.16 -4.57
C ASN A 220 -11.86 18.20 -4.26
N TYR A 221 -11.51 18.09 -2.97
CA TYR A 221 -10.12 17.99 -2.51
C TYR A 221 -9.85 16.56 -2.05
N PHE A 222 -8.73 15.99 -2.48
CA PHE A 222 -8.31 14.67 -2.05
C PHE A 222 -6.79 14.62 -1.85
N LEU A 223 -6.34 13.84 -0.88
CA LEU A 223 -4.94 13.51 -0.65
C LEU A 223 -4.69 12.11 -1.22
N VAL A 224 -3.88 12.00 -2.28
CA VAL A 224 -3.43 10.70 -2.79
C VAL A 224 -2.19 10.28 -2.01
N SER A 225 -2.27 9.16 -1.29
CA SER A 225 -1.13 8.64 -0.50
C SER A 225 -1.22 7.13 -0.36
N ASP A 226 -0.07 6.48 -0.16
CA ASP A 226 0.00 5.02 -0.06
C ASP A 226 -0.53 4.52 1.29
N ILE A 227 -1.05 3.29 1.36
CA ILE A 227 -1.77 2.82 2.56
C ILE A 227 -0.89 2.70 3.82
N GLU A 228 0.43 2.64 3.65
CA GLU A 228 1.42 2.60 4.74
C GLU A 228 1.75 4.00 5.32
N MET A 229 1.11 5.04 4.80
CA MET A 229 1.46 6.43 5.05
C MET A 229 0.46 7.06 6.03
N VAL A 230 0.89 7.25 7.28
CA VAL A 230 -0.01 7.76 8.33
C VAL A 230 -0.02 9.29 8.35
N PRO A 231 -1.19 9.94 8.22
CA PRO A 231 -1.28 11.39 8.27
C PRO A 231 -1.12 11.90 9.71
N SER A 232 -0.44 13.04 9.84
CA SER A 232 -0.43 13.85 11.06
C SER A 232 -1.84 14.26 11.47
N GLU A 233 -1.99 14.52 12.76
CA GLU A 233 -3.25 14.91 13.34
C GLU A 233 -3.70 16.29 12.87
N GLY A 234 -4.98 16.44 12.58
CA GLY A 234 -5.53 17.71 12.11
C GLY A 234 -5.25 18.01 10.64
N LEU A 235 -4.62 17.12 9.86
CA LEU A 235 -4.09 17.49 8.54
C LEU A 235 -5.19 17.97 7.58
N ALA A 236 -6.29 17.23 7.46
CA ALA A 236 -7.42 17.62 6.61
C ALA A 236 -8.06 18.94 7.10
N THR A 237 -8.27 19.06 8.41
CA THR A 237 -8.85 20.26 9.04
C THR A 237 -7.96 21.50 8.83
N LYS A 238 -6.65 21.36 9.02
CA LYS A 238 -5.65 22.42 8.81
C LYS A 238 -5.60 22.83 7.34
N PHE A 239 -5.68 21.88 6.42
CA PHE A 239 -5.76 22.14 4.99
C PHE A 239 -7.00 22.95 4.61
N LEU A 240 -8.19 22.57 5.07
CA LEU A 240 -9.41 23.33 4.78
C LEU A 240 -9.37 24.75 5.38
N ARG A 241 -8.80 24.90 6.58
CA ARG A 241 -8.59 26.22 7.19
C ARG A 241 -7.62 27.09 6.39
N MET A 242 -6.55 26.49 5.88
CA MET A 242 -5.59 27.16 4.99
C MET A 242 -6.26 27.60 3.69
N LEU A 243 -7.10 26.76 3.07
CA LEU A 243 -7.87 27.13 1.88
C LEU A 243 -8.82 28.30 2.14
N ARG A 244 -9.54 28.32 3.27
CA ARG A 244 -10.39 29.46 3.66
C ARG A 244 -9.60 30.76 3.74
N LYS A 245 -8.40 30.72 4.32
CA LYS A 245 -7.51 31.90 4.41
C LYS A 245 -7.03 32.38 3.04
N LEU A 246 -6.75 31.46 2.11
CA LEU A 246 -6.25 31.80 0.78
C LEU A 246 -7.35 32.28 -0.18
N MET A 247 -8.55 31.71 -0.10
CA MET A 247 -9.68 32.04 -1.00
C MET A 247 -10.61 33.12 -0.45
N GLY A 248 -10.68 33.28 0.87
CA GLY A 248 -11.72 34.04 1.56
C GLY A 248 -13.03 33.25 1.70
N ASP A 249 -13.84 33.61 2.70
CA ASP A 249 -15.07 32.86 3.02
C ASP A 249 -16.10 32.90 1.89
N ARG A 250 -16.32 34.07 1.26
CA ARG A 250 -17.28 34.22 0.15
C ARG A 250 -17.04 33.24 -1.00
N ARG A 251 -15.80 33.10 -1.46
CA ARG A 251 -15.46 32.18 -2.56
C ARG A 251 -15.63 30.72 -2.15
N ARG A 252 -15.31 30.39 -0.90
CA ARG A 252 -15.49 29.03 -0.39
C ARG A 252 -16.98 28.66 -0.26
N ASP A 253 -17.81 29.59 0.20
CA ASP A 253 -19.23 29.34 0.43
C ASP A 253 -20.01 29.14 -0.87
N ILE A 254 -19.60 29.78 -1.97
CA ILE A 254 -20.14 29.51 -3.33
C ILE A 254 -19.52 28.27 -3.99
N GLY A 255 -18.57 27.60 -3.33
CA GLY A 255 -17.95 26.36 -3.83
C GLY A 255 -16.86 26.56 -4.88
N ASP A 256 -16.14 27.68 -4.86
CA ASP A 256 -14.98 27.89 -5.72
C ASP A 256 -13.83 26.92 -5.36
N ILE A 257 -13.04 26.52 -6.36
CA ILE A 257 -11.93 25.59 -6.21
C ILE A 257 -10.66 26.15 -6.84
N PHE A 258 -9.51 25.82 -6.25
CA PHE A 258 -8.23 26.09 -6.90
C PHE A 258 -8.04 25.18 -8.11
N ALA A 259 -8.40 25.68 -9.29
CA ALA A 259 -8.18 24.99 -10.54
C ALA A 259 -6.67 24.76 -10.77
N LYS A 260 -6.32 23.56 -11.26
CA LYS A 260 -4.96 23.20 -11.68
C LYS A 260 -3.87 23.43 -10.61
N THR A 261 -4.23 23.30 -9.34
CA THR A 261 -3.31 23.50 -8.21
C THR A 261 -3.08 22.19 -7.47
N VAL A 262 -1.82 21.88 -7.18
CA VAL A 262 -1.42 20.73 -6.37
C VAL A 262 -0.72 21.24 -5.12
N PHE A 263 -1.12 20.70 -3.97
CA PHE A 263 -0.49 20.98 -2.69
C PHE A 263 0.40 19.79 -2.32
N VAL A 264 1.64 20.09 -1.92
CA VAL A 264 2.62 19.06 -1.55
C VAL A 264 2.67 18.95 -0.04
N VAL A 265 2.59 17.71 0.46
CA VAL A 265 2.71 17.39 1.88
C VAL A 265 4.08 16.77 2.14
N PRO A 266 4.89 17.31 3.06
CA PRO A 266 6.15 16.71 3.46
C PRO A 266 5.98 15.27 3.99
N LEU A 267 6.91 14.39 3.61
CA LEU A 267 6.89 12.98 3.99
C LEU A 267 8.17 12.62 4.75
N PHE A 268 8.00 11.87 5.84
CA PHE A 268 9.08 11.47 6.73
C PHE A 268 9.04 9.97 7.04
N GLU A 269 10.22 9.40 7.28
CA GLU A 269 10.41 8.04 7.76
C GLU A 269 10.91 8.09 9.19
N VAL A 270 10.35 7.22 10.02
CA VAL A 270 10.71 7.15 11.44
C VAL A 270 11.35 5.80 11.72
N ALA A 271 12.39 5.81 12.55
CA ALA A 271 13.13 4.62 12.94
C ALA A 271 12.22 3.52 13.53
N LYS A 272 12.65 2.27 13.39
CA LYS A 272 11.94 1.12 13.94
C LYS A 272 11.85 1.22 15.47
N GLY A 273 10.68 0.86 16.02
CA GLY A 273 10.42 0.90 17.46
C GLY A 273 9.90 2.25 17.96
N GLU A 274 10.05 3.31 17.17
CA GLU A 274 9.46 4.61 17.48
C GLU A 274 7.95 4.62 17.36
N ALA A 275 7.33 5.50 18.13
CA ALA A 275 5.96 5.92 17.90
C ALA A 275 5.89 6.89 16.71
N ILE A 276 4.82 6.79 15.92
CA ILE A 276 4.59 7.70 14.79
C ILE A 276 4.26 9.11 15.34
N PRO A 277 5.04 10.15 15.00
CA PRO A 277 4.78 11.50 15.49
C PRO A 277 3.46 12.03 14.94
N ARG A 278 2.63 12.56 15.83
CA ARG A 278 1.29 13.06 15.52
C ARG A 278 1.27 14.53 15.16
N ASP A 279 2.25 15.28 15.68
CA ASP A 279 2.44 16.70 15.48
C ASP A 279 3.87 17.02 14.99
N LYS A 280 4.04 18.26 14.52
CA LYS A 280 5.30 18.71 13.93
C LYS A 280 6.42 18.85 14.95
N ASP A 281 6.11 19.26 16.18
CA ASP A 281 7.12 19.53 17.20
C ASP A 281 7.78 18.21 17.64
N THR A 282 6.97 17.16 17.80
CA THR A 282 7.45 15.80 18.04
C THR A 282 8.29 15.28 16.87
N LEU A 283 7.86 15.49 15.63
CA LEU A 283 8.64 15.11 14.46
C LEU A 283 10.00 15.83 14.40
N VAL A 284 10.03 17.14 14.65
CA VAL A 284 11.27 17.93 14.65
C VAL A 284 12.23 17.45 15.74
N LYS A 285 11.74 17.08 16.92
CA LYS A 285 12.56 16.45 17.97
C LYS A 285 13.17 15.13 17.49
N LEU A 286 12.38 14.27 16.83
CA LEU A 286 12.88 13.01 16.29
C LEU A 286 13.94 13.25 15.21
N VAL A 287 13.71 14.19 14.29
CA VAL A 287 14.69 14.57 13.26
C VAL A 287 15.99 15.09 13.90
N SER A 288 15.88 15.97 14.90
CA SER A 288 17.03 16.52 15.62
C SER A 288 17.84 15.44 16.36
N SER A 289 17.18 14.36 16.78
CA SER A 289 17.81 13.19 17.41
C SER A 289 18.25 12.11 16.42
N ASN A 290 18.21 12.36 15.11
CA ASN A 290 18.50 11.37 14.05
C ASN A 290 17.64 10.09 14.13
N ARG A 291 16.41 10.20 14.64
CA ARG A 291 15.41 9.13 14.73
C ARG A 291 14.29 9.25 13.69
N ALA A 292 14.27 10.34 12.94
CA ALA A 292 13.40 10.54 11.78
C ALA A 292 14.15 11.23 10.65
N PHE A 293 13.79 10.92 9.41
CA PHE A 293 14.44 11.40 8.20
C PHE A 293 13.37 11.80 7.18
N TYR A 294 13.67 12.72 6.25
CA TYR A 294 12.73 12.92 5.14
C TYR A 294 12.72 11.66 4.26
N PHE A 295 11.58 11.40 3.61
CA PHE A 295 11.36 10.17 2.87
C PHE A 295 12.48 9.88 1.87
N HIS A 296 12.98 8.65 1.86
CA HIS A 296 14.09 8.21 1.00
C HIS A 296 15.38 9.03 1.10
N GLN A 297 15.61 9.74 2.20
CA GLN A 297 16.84 10.48 2.43
C GLN A 297 18.09 9.60 2.24
N ARG A 298 18.02 8.31 2.61
CA ARG A 298 19.16 7.38 2.53
C ARG A 298 19.32 6.72 1.16
N GLN A 299 18.23 6.52 0.40
CA GLN A 299 18.27 5.87 -0.91
C GLN A 299 18.47 6.88 -2.04
N CYS A 300 17.74 8.00 -1.99
CA CYS A 300 17.91 9.09 -2.95
C CYS A 300 17.70 10.45 -2.26
N PRO A 301 18.78 11.03 -1.69
CA PRO A 301 18.70 12.29 -0.95
C PRO A 301 18.13 13.45 -1.78
N HIS A 302 18.31 13.46 -3.10
CA HIS A 302 17.86 14.55 -3.97
C HIS A 302 16.42 14.35 -4.50
N CYS A 303 15.95 13.10 -4.64
CA CYS A 303 14.67 12.80 -5.28
C CYS A 303 13.47 13.32 -4.47
N GLN A 304 13.56 13.24 -3.14
CA GLN A 304 12.44 13.49 -2.22
C GLN A 304 12.70 14.69 -1.30
N ARG A 305 13.81 15.42 -1.52
CA ARG A 305 14.08 16.66 -0.79
C ARG A 305 13.18 17.77 -1.32
N PHE A 306 12.38 18.36 -0.45
CA PHE A 306 11.50 19.46 -0.83
C PHE A 306 12.14 20.84 -0.58
N PRO A 307 11.81 21.85 -1.41
CA PRO A 307 12.29 23.22 -1.22
C PRO A 307 11.95 23.77 0.16
N GLY A 308 12.91 24.44 0.78
CA GLY A 308 12.71 25.05 2.11
C GLY A 308 12.65 24.04 3.27
N LEU A 309 13.08 22.77 3.09
CA LEU A 309 13.12 21.75 4.15
C LEU A 309 13.69 22.26 5.47
N GLN A 310 14.83 22.96 5.44
CA GLN A 310 15.47 23.49 6.65
C GLN A 310 14.61 24.56 7.33
N THR A 311 14.11 25.52 6.57
CA THR A 311 13.19 26.56 7.07
C THR A 311 11.86 25.96 7.55
N TRP A 312 11.43 24.85 6.97
CA TRP A 312 10.24 24.13 7.42
C TRP A 312 10.50 23.41 8.74
N LEU A 313 11.62 22.70 8.89
CA LEU A 313 11.98 22.02 10.15
C LEU A 313 12.24 23.02 11.28
N PHE A 314 13.01 24.06 10.99
CA PHE A 314 13.48 25.06 11.93
C PHE A 314 13.10 26.45 11.41
N PRO A 315 11.82 26.85 11.55
CA PRO A 315 11.43 28.21 11.19
C PRO A 315 12.18 29.19 12.09
N ASN A 316 12.90 30.14 11.48
CA ASN A 316 13.53 31.24 12.23
C ASN A 316 12.42 31.95 13.02
N VAL A 317 12.48 31.85 14.36
CA VAL A 317 11.58 32.56 15.26
C VAL A 317 12.06 34.01 15.35
N ASP A 318 11.89 34.77 14.28
CA ASP A 318 12.17 36.20 14.26
C ASP A 318 10.89 36.92 14.69
N ILE A 319 10.74 37.15 16.00
CA ILE A 319 9.53 37.69 16.66
C ILE A 319 9.20 39.12 16.17
N THR A 320 10.12 39.79 15.48
CA THR A 320 10.04 41.23 15.16
C THR A 320 9.67 41.55 13.71
N LYS A 321 9.58 40.57 12.79
CA LYS A 321 9.23 40.84 11.37
C LYS A 321 7.90 40.20 10.97
N ARG A 322 6.80 40.81 11.43
CA ARG A 322 5.56 40.84 10.62
C ARG A 322 5.78 41.90 9.55
N VAL A 323 5.96 41.50 8.29
CA VAL A 323 5.47 42.15 7.04
C VAL A 323 6.19 41.55 5.80
N SER A 324 5.41 41.56 4.72
CA SER A 324 5.52 41.04 3.35
C SER A 324 6.89 40.99 2.65
N ILE A 325 7.12 39.89 1.93
CA ILE A 325 7.92 39.87 0.70
C ILE A 325 7.07 39.23 -0.41
N PRO A 326 6.66 40.00 -1.44
CA PRO A 326 6.12 39.46 -2.68
C PRO A 326 7.24 39.32 -3.71
N GLN A 327 7.61 38.09 -4.09
CA GLN A 327 8.21 37.79 -5.39
C GLN A 327 7.67 36.43 -5.88
N MET A 328 7.30 36.41 -7.16
CA MET A 328 6.56 35.36 -7.86
C MET A 328 7.25 33.98 -7.81
N GLY A 329 6.44 32.93 -7.72
CA GLY A 329 6.78 31.62 -8.30
C GLY A 329 6.87 30.42 -7.35
N ALA A 330 6.88 30.61 -6.03
CA ALA A 330 6.82 29.51 -5.08
C ALA A 330 6.00 29.92 -3.86
N ILE A 331 4.76 29.43 -3.76
CA ILE A 331 3.92 29.65 -2.59
C ILE A 331 4.47 28.78 -1.46
N VAL A 332 5.36 29.39 -0.69
CA VAL A 332 5.93 28.87 0.55
C VAL A 332 4.83 28.91 1.61
N PHE A 333 4.40 27.73 2.08
CA PHE A 333 3.52 27.62 3.24
C PHE A 333 4.23 28.10 4.51
N ARG A 334 3.91 29.32 4.94
CA ARG A 334 4.21 29.79 6.31
C ARG A 334 3.15 29.27 7.29
N TYR A 335 3.66 28.57 8.31
CA TYR A 335 3.08 28.15 9.59
C TYR A 335 2.13 26.94 9.65
N THR A 336 2.53 26.01 10.53
CA THR A 336 1.81 24.82 11.04
C THR A 336 1.29 23.86 9.97
N THR A 337 2.17 23.09 9.35
CA THR A 337 1.74 22.03 8.42
C THR A 337 2.22 20.69 8.92
N GLY A 338 1.28 19.76 9.03
CA GLY A 338 1.55 18.39 9.43
C GLY A 338 2.24 17.61 8.32
N ALA A 339 2.85 16.47 8.67
CA ALA A 339 3.52 15.57 7.75
C ALA A 339 2.71 14.29 7.54
N VAL A 340 3.13 13.48 6.60
CA VAL A 340 2.74 12.06 6.51
C VAL A 340 3.97 11.22 6.85
N VAL A 341 3.78 10.09 7.54
CA VAL A 341 4.89 9.31 8.09
C VAL A 341 4.79 7.83 7.72
N ARG A 342 5.92 7.23 7.33
CA ARG A 342 6.09 5.79 7.11
C ARG A 342 6.98 5.17 8.20
N ARG A 343 6.71 3.91 8.55
CA ARG A 343 7.62 3.07 9.36
C ARG A 343 8.56 2.28 8.43
N GLU A 344 9.87 2.26 8.70
CA GLU A 344 10.79 1.41 7.92
C GLU A 344 10.47 -0.10 8.13
N VAL A 345 10.30 -0.84 7.02
CA VAL A 345 10.29 -2.31 6.97
C VAL A 345 11.59 -2.76 6.30
N VAL A 346 12.33 -3.66 6.96
CA VAL A 346 13.62 -4.17 6.46
C VAL A 346 13.38 -5.02 5.21
N LEU A 347 13.81 -4.52 4.04
CA LEU A 347 14.09 -5.37 2.89
C LEU A 347 15.58 -5.76 2.95
N GLY A 348 15.85 -7.06 2.95
CA GLY A 348 17.19 -7.63 3.03
C GLY A 348 18.08 -7.13 1.88
N ARG A 349 19.32 -6.76 2.23
CA ARG A 349 20.37 -6.43 1.25
C ARG A 349 20.85 -7.70 0.56
N THR A 350 20.90 -7.68 -0.77
CA THR A 350 21.88 -8.45 -1.55
C THR A 350 22.68 -7.48 -2.41
N SER A 351 23.99 -7.72 -2.42
CA SER A 351 25.10 -6.93 -2.94
C SER A 351 25.44 -7.21 -4.42
N GLY A 352 26.13 -6.27 -5.07
CA GLY A 352 26.83 -6.41 -6.36
C GLY A 352 25.91 -6.20 -7.57
N GLU A 353 26.23 -5.50 -8.65
CA GLU A 353 27.51 -5.16 -9.28
C GLU A 353 27.37 -3.87 -10.13
N ASP A 354 28.52 -3.25 -10.39
CA ASP A 354 28.76 -2.12 -11.29
C ASP A 354 28.32 -2.41 -12.74
N ASP A 355 27.87 -1.39 -13.47
CA ASP A 355 28.55 -1.00 -14.71
C ASP A 355 28.04 0.33 -15.30
N SER A 356 29.01 1.02 -15.88
CA SER A 356 29.02 2.38 -16.38
C SER A 356 28.54 2.53 -17.84
N ASP A 357 28.09 3.75 -18.14
CA ASP A 357 28.38 4.55 -19.34
C ASP A 357 27.47 4.56 -20.61
N VAL A 358 27.35 5.81 -21.13
CA VAL A 358 26.97 6.31 -22.47
C VAL A 358 25.48 6.28 -22.88
N GLY A 359 24.83 7.32 -23.40
CA GLY A 359 25.23 8.67 -23.80
C GLY A 359 24.01 9.48 -24.27
N ALA A 360 24.14 10.80 -24.26
CA ALA A 360 23.12 11.75 -24.67
C ALA A 360 23.00 11.86 -26.20
N VAL A 361 21.77 11.84 -26.72
CA VAL A 361 21.45 12.40 -28.04
C VAL A 361 20.23 13.30 -27.90
N SER A 362 20.43 14.57 -28.28
CA SER A 362 19.43 15.62 -28.38
C SER A 362 18.73 15.56 -29.73
N THR A 363 17.40 15.54 -29.74
CA THR A 363 16.59 16.02 -30.88
C THR A 363 15.42 16.86 -30.39
N ARG A 364 15.31 18.05 -30.98
CA ARG A 364 14.35 19.11 -30.72
C ARG A 364 13.26 18.99 -31.80
N LEU A 365 12.00 18.80 -31.43
CA LEU A 365 10.84 19.00 -32.31
C LEU A 365 9.69 19.66 -31.53
N SER A 366 9.04 20.57 -32.25
CA SER A 366 8.15 21.65 -31.86
C SER A 366 6.68 21.26 -31.68
N ASP A 367 6.06 21.95 -30.71
CA ASP A 367 4.65 22.35 -30.53
C ASP A 367 3.46 21.47 -30.96
N GLY A 368 2.59 21.21 -29.98
CA GLY A 368 1.17 20.88 -30.17
C GLY A 368 0.58 19.97 -29.07
N GLY A 369 -0.11 20.55 -28.08
CA GLY A 369 -1.14 19.84 -27.29
C GLY A 369 -0.75 19.30 -25.90
N ALA A 370 -1.41 19.82 -24.87
CA ALA A 370 -1.62 19.27 -23.52
C ALA A 370 -0.41 18.66 -22.78
N ARG A 371 0.36 19.50 -22.06
CA ARG A 371 1.35 19.04 -21.08
C ARG A 371 0.72 18.73 -19.73
N TRP A 372 0.58 17.44 -19.48
CA TRP A 372 0.34 16.83 -18.17
C TRP A 372 1.61 16.95 -17.32
N TRP A 373 1.50 17.45 -16.09
CA TRP A 373 2.58 17.40 -15.11
C TRP A 373 2.27 16.32 -14.07
N VAL A 374 2.88 15.17 -14.33
CA VAL A 374 3.16 14.07 -13.39
C VAL A 374 4.33 14.53 -12.50
N PRO A 375 4.42 14.11 -11.23
CA PRO A 375 5.65 14.30 -10.46
C PRO A 375 6.85 13.71 -11.21
N LEU A 376 7.95 14.46 -11.24
CA LEU A 376 9.24 14.05 -11.76
C LEU A 376 9.74 12.80 -11.01
N SER A 377 9.49 11.62 -11.58
CA SER A 377 10.27 10.41 -11.35
C SER A 377 10.13 9.46 -12.53
N ARG A 378 10.96 9.65 -13.56
CA ARG A 378 11.46 8.51 -14.36
C ARG A 378 12.52 7.82 -13.50
N CYS A 379 12.13 6.77 -12.78
CA CYS A 379 12.94 5.60 -12.44
C CYS A 379 12.17 4.69 -11.46
N GLN A 380 12.37 3.39 -11.65
CA GLN A 380 11.93 2.26 -10.84
C GLN A 380 10.47 1.79 -11.00
N GLN A 381 10.24 1.06 -12.09
CA GLN A 381 9.75 -0.32 -11.94
C GLN A 381 10.70 -1.05 -10.98
N GLN A 382 10.27 -1.30 -9.75
CA GLN A 382 10.84 -2.39 -8.96
C GLN A 382 10.06 -3.65 -9.35
N GLU A 383 10.68 -4.48 -10.18
CA GLU A 383 10.34 -5.90 -10.28
C GLU A 383 10.52 -6.52 -8.89
N TYR A 384 9.40 -6.91 -8.28
CA TYR A 384 9.43 -7.87 -7.19
C TYR A 384 9.51 -9.26 -7.84
N HIS A 385 10.71 -9.82 -7.86
CA HIS A 385 10.92 -11.25 -8.10
C HIS A 385 10.42 -12.08 -6.92
#